data_AF-A0A6N7R630-F1
#
_entry.id   AF-A0A6N7R630-F1
#
_cell.length_a   1.000
_cell.length_b   1.000
_cell.length_c   1.000
_cell.angle_alpha   90.00
_cell.angle_beta   90.00
_cell.angle_gamma   90.00
#
_symmetry.space_group_name_H-M   'P 1'
#
loop_
_entity.id
_entity.type
_entity.pdbx_description
1 polymer ?
#
loop_
_entity_poly.entity_id
_entity_poly.type
_entity_poly.pdbx_seq_one_letter_code
_entity_poly.pdbx_strand_id
1 'polypeptide(L)' 'QLCSACGYHDGKKSLEIREWTCPVCHTHHDRDVNASKNILAEGLRMVASA' A
#
# COMPACT_ATOMS: atom_id res chain seq x y z
N GLN A 1 -1.81 0.25 6.75
CA GLN A 1 -1.05 0.94 5.69
C GLN A 1 -2.02 1.20 4.55
N LEU A 2 -1.67 1.98 3.52
CA LEU A 2 -2.49 2.09 2.33
C LEU A 2 -2.44 0.76 1.54
N CYS A 3 -3.59 0.16 1.25
CA CYS A 3 -3.68 -1.01 0.39
C CYS A 3 -3.44 -0.60 -1.07
N SER A 4 -2.37 -1.11 -1.68
CA SER A 4 -2.06 -0.82 -3.09
C SER A 4 -3.06 -1.40 -4.09
N ALA A 5 -3.91 -2.35 -3.67
CA ALA A 5 -4.90 -2.98 -4.55
C ALA A 5 -6.25 -2.23 -4.59
N CYS A 6 -6.72 -1.70 -3.45
CA CYS A 6 -8.05 -1.07 -3.37
C CYS A 6 -8.03 0.35 -2.77
N GLY A 7 -6.89 0.85 -2.31
CA GLY A 7 -6.79 2.17 -1.69
C GLY A 7 -7.31 2.27 -0.25
N TYR A 8 -7.76 1.18 0.37
CA TYR A 8 -8.18 1.21 1.78
C TYR A 8 -7.01 1.60 2.70
N HIS A 9 -7.22 2.59 3.56
CA HIS A 9 -6.22 3.05 4.52
C HIS A 9 -6.39 2.37 5.88
N ASP A 10 -5.55 1.37 6.15
CA ASP A 10 -5.60 0.57 7.37
C ASP A 10 -4.57 1.01 8.43
N GLY A 11 -4.37 2.33 8.57
CA GLY A 11 -3.49 2.97 9.57
C GLY A 11 -1.98 2.65 9.47
N LYS A 12 -1.18 3.04 10.47
CA LYS A 12 0.24 2.64 10.56
C LYS A 12 0.35 1.24 11.16
N LYS A 13 1.12 0.35 10.54
CA LYS A 13 1.39 -0.99 11.07
C LYS A 13 2.76 -1.02 11.74
N SER A 14 2.88 -1.68 12.89
CA SER A 14 4.14 -1.82 13.61
C SER A 14 5.17 -2.64 12.81
N LEU A 15 6.47 -2.37 12.97
CA LEU A 15 7.52 -2.83 12.04
C LEU A 15 7.63 -4.36 11.91
N GLU A 16 7.27 -5.11 12.95
CA GLU A 16 7.27 -6.58 12.99
C GLU A 16 6.23 -7.23 12.09
N ILE A 17 5.17 -6.51 11.69
CA ILE A 17 4.11 -7.08 10.84
C ILE A 17 4.59 -7.09 9.38
N ARG A 18 5.28 -8.14 8.95
CA ARG A 18 5.83 -8.25 7.59
C ARG A 18 4.78 -8.52 6.52
N GLU A 19 3.73 -9.25 6.87
CA GLU A 19 2.64 -9.61 5.96
C GLU A 19 1.28 -9.29 6.57
N TRP A 20 0.31 -8.96 5.73
CA TRP A 20 -1.07 -8.74 6.17
C TRP A 20 -2.06 -8.93 5.02
N THR A 21 -3.31 -9.23 5.36
CA THR A 21 -4.40 -9.30 4.38
C THR A 21 -5.30 -8.09 4.52
N CYS A 22 -5.60 -7.41 3.41
CA CYS A 22 -6.51 -6.28 3.41
C CYS A 22 -7.91 -6.70 3.87
N PRO A 23 -8.52 -6.06 4.88
CA PRO A 23 -9.85 -6.44 5.34
C PRO A 23 -10.96 -6.09 4.35
N VAL A 24 -10.69 -5.23 3.35
CA VAL A 24 -11.67 -4.74 2.38
C VAL A 24 -11.64 -5.54 1.09
N CYS A 25 -10.46 -5.72 0.47
CA CYS A 25 -10.35 -6.41 -0.81
C CYS A 25 -9.72 -7.80 -0.71
N HIS A 26 -9.37 -8.24 0.51
CA HIS A 26 -8.78 -9.55 0.79
C HIS A 26 -7.46 -9.84 0.06
N THR A 27 -6.82 -8.84 -0.54
CA THR A 27 -5.48 -8.98 -1.11
C THR A 27 -4.47 -9.21 0.00
N HIS A 28 -3.66 -10.26 -0.14
CA HIS A 28 -2.53 -10.51 0.74
C HIS A 28 -1.32 -9.67 0.30
N HIS A 29 -0.62 -9.09 1.26
CA HIS A 29 0.47 -8.14 1.05
C HIS A 29 1.70 -8.51 1.87
N ASP A 30 2.86 -8.55 1.21
CA ASP A 30 4.12 -8.19 1.85
C ASP A 30 4.19 -6.67 2.05
N ARG A 31 4.67 -6.24 3.21
CA ARG A 31 4.77 -4.84 3.62
C ARG A 31 5.56 -3.98 2.64
N ASP A 32 6.76 -4.43 2.27
CA ASP A 32 7.72 -3.61 1.53
C ASP A 32 7.33 -3.55 0.05
N VAL A 33 6.82 -4.67 -0.49
CA VAL A 33 6.22 -4.71 -1.83
C VAL A 33 4.97 -3.83 -1.91
N ASN A 34 4.11 -3.84 -0.89
CA ASN A 34 2.94 -2.95 -0.87
C ASN A 34 3.33 -1.47 -0.77
N ALA A 35 4.36 -1.16 0.02
CA ALA A 35 4.88 0.21 0.14
C ALA A 35 5.47 0.70 -1.19
N SER A 36 6.29 -0.12 -1.88
CA SER A 36 6.90 0.25 -3.16
C SER A 36 5.85 0.54 -4.24
N LYS A 37 4.78 -0.26 -4.30
CA LYS A 37 3.63 -0.01 -5.20
C LYS A 37 2.96 1.34 -4.93
N ASN A 38 2.74 1.68 -3.66
CA ASN A 38 2.13 2.97 -3.30
C ASN A 38 3.04 4.16 -3.63
N ILE A 39 4.35 4.03 -3.40
CA ILE A 39 5.34 5.07 -3.74
C ILE A 39 5.39 5.28 -5.26
N LEU A 40 5.44 4.20 -6.05
CA LEU A 40 5.40 4.28 -7.51
C LEU A 40 4.13 4.98 -7.99
N ALA A 41 2.96 4.61 -7.45
CA ALA A 41 1.70 5.22 -7.83
C ALA A 41 1.67 6.73 -7.52
N GLU A 42 2.22 7.17 -6.38
CA GLU A 42 2.34 8.59 -6.07
C GLU A 42 3.33 9.31 -6.99
N GLY A 43 4.48 8.71 -7.28
CA GLY A 43 5.45 9.29 -8.22
C GLY A 43 4.86 9.49 -9.62
N LEU A 44 4.09 8.51 -10.11
CA LEU A 44 3.38 8.63 -11.39
C LEU A 44 2.29 9.72 -11.36
N ARG A 45 1.56 9.84 -10.24
CA ARG A 45 0.58 10.93 -10.06
C ARG A 45 1.23 12.31 -10.16
N MET A 46 2.35 12.50 -9.47
CA MET A 46 3.10 13.77 -9.48
C MET A 46 3.57 14.14 -10.90
N VAL A 47 4.10 13.17 -11.65
CA VAL A 47 4.54 13.38 -13.04
C VAL A 47 3.36 13.69 -13.97
N ALA A 48 2.24 13.01 -13.81
CA ALA A 48 1.05 13.26 -14.62
C ALA A 48 0.36 14.61 -14.31
N SER A 49 0.65 15.19 -13.15
CA SER A 49 0.13 16.50 -12.72
C SER A 49 1.05 17.68 -13.01
N ALA A 50 2.23 17.44 -13.60
CA ALA A 50 3.20 18.45 -14.03
C ALA A 50 2.94 18.87 -15.48
#